data_AF-A0A7J2XYG2-F1
#
_entry.id   AF-A0A7J2XYG2-F1
#
_cell.length_a   1.000
_cell.length_b   1.000
_cell.length_c   1.000
_cell.angle_alpha   90.00
_cell.angle_beta   90.00
_cell.angle_gamma   90.00
#
_symmetry.space_group_name_H-M   'P 1'
#
loop_
_entity.id
_entity.type
_entity.pdbx_description
1 polymer ?
#
loop_
_entity_poly.entity_id
_entity_poly.type
_entity_poly.pdbx_seq_one_letter_code
_entity_poly.pdbx_strand_id
1 'polypeptide(L)'
;MPQRLDLLYVWERDPGVLLTPRSKLKFGEQFHANIREIPEGKNYLLVSLFYEIDKSGRISNRSFSINTNLAKGPLIDELRKLLDNYW
;
A
#
# COMPACT_ATOMS: atom_id res chain seq x y z
N MET A 1 8.88 -10.15 14.33
CA MET A 1 7.78 -9.23 14.66
C MET A 1 7.10 -8.83 13.36
N PRO A 2 5.76 -8.77 13.30
CA PRO A 2 5.07 -8.35 12.11
C PRO A 2 5.38 -6.88 11.79
N GLN A 3 5.67 -6.63 10.52
CA GLN A 3 5.95 -5.32 9.95
C GLN A 3 4.83 -4.93 9.00
N ARG A 4 4.65 -3.62 8.83
CA ARG A 4 3.63 -3.03 7.96
C ARG A 4 4.24 -1.95 7.10
N LEU A 5 3.96 -2.01 5.80
CA LEU A 5 4.36 -1.01 4.82
C LEU A 5 3.12 -0.49 4.07
N ASP A 6 2.80 0.78 4.28
CA ASP A 6 1.69 1.44 3.61
C ASP A 6 2.11 2.21 2.35
N LEU A 7 1.48 1.89 1.22
CA LEU A 7 1.66 2.56 -0.07
C LEU A 7 0.39 3.35 -0.41
N LEU A 8 0.45 4.68 -0.29
CA LEU A 8 -0.65 5.59 -0.56
C LEU A 8 -0.48 6.32 -1.89
N TYR A 9 -1.33 6.01 -2.86
CA TYR A 9 -1.41 6.65 -4.17
C TYR A 9 -2.63 7.57 -4.24
N VAL A 10 -2.50 8.74 -4.86
CA VAL A 10 -3.56 9.75 -4.98
C VAL A 10 -3.58 10.38 -6.38
N TRP A 11 -4.77 10.61 -6.94
CA TRP A 11 -4.94 11.21 -8.27
C TRP A 11 -6.29 11.94 -8.42
N GLU A 12 -6.41 12.75 -9.47
CA GLU A 12 -7.67 13.44 -9.83
C GLU A 12 -8.04 13.12 -11.28
N ARG A 13 -7.09 13.36 -12.19
CA ARG A 13 -7.06 12.99 -13.61
C ARG A 13 -5.59 12.70 -13.91
N ASP A 14 -5.27 11.69 -14.69
CA ASP A 14 -3.89 11.20 -14.83
C ASP A 14 -2.85 12.30 -15.12
N PRO A 15 -1.63 12.22 -14.55
CA PRO A 15 -1.09 11.11 -13.74
C PRO A 15 -1.24 11.29 -12.23
N GLY A 16 -1.36 10.16 -11.51
CA GLY A 16 -1.34 10.12 -10.04
C GLY A 16 0.04 10.28 -9.40
N VAL A 17 0.06 10.49 -8.07
CA VAL A 17 1.26 10.62 -7.24
C VAL A 17 1.26 9.63 -6.08
N LEU A 18 2.44 9.08 -5.77
CA LEU A 18 2.64 8.33 -4.52
C LEU A 18 2.91 9.35 -3.40
N LEU A 19 1.98 9.45 -2.44
CA LEU A 19 2.16 10.28 -1.25
C LEU A 19 3.08 9.63 -0.22
N THR A 20 3.20 8.30 -0.21
CA THR A 20 4.20 7.64 0.64
C THR A 20 5.61 8.06 0.23
N PRO A 21 6.39 8.73 1.10
CA PRO A 21 7.75 9.13 0.73
C PRO A 21 8.63 7.90 0.50
N ARG A 22 9.27 7.82 -0.68
CA ARG A 22 10.17 6.71 -1.01
C ARG A 22 11.26 6.48 0.03
N SER A 23 11.73 7.55 0.67
CA SER A 23 12.73 7.51 1.74
C SER A 23 12.27 6.76 3.01
N LYS A 24 10.96 6.57 3.17
CA LYS A 24 10.34 5.84 4.29
C LYS A 24 9.96 4.39 3.95
N LEU A 25 10.21 3.95 2.71
CA LEU A 25 9.96 2.57 2.28
C LEU A 25 11.16 1.66 2.64
N LYS A 26 11.41 1.47 3.93
CA LYS A 26 12.49 0.61 4.41
C LYS A 26 11.94 -0.68 5.01
N PHE A 27 12.44 -1.82 4.55
CA PHE A 27 12.10 -3.10 5.14
C PHE A 27 12.63 -3.18 6.58
N GLY A 28 11.81 -3.69 7.49
CA GLY A 28 12.15 -3.78 8.92
C GLY A 28 11.65 -2.62 9.76
N GLU A 29 11.18 -1.54 9.12
CA GLU A 29 10.50 -0.44 9.80
C GLU A 29 9.00 -0.51 9.53
N GLN A 30 8.21 -0.11 10.53
CA GLN A 30 6.78 0.10 10.32
C GLN A 30 6.57 1.48 9.71
N PHE A 31 5.87 1.51 8.58
CA PHE A 31 5.42 2.76 7.98
C PHE A 31 3.90 2.75 7.81
N HIS A 32 3.26 3.75 8.41
CA HIS A 32 1.82 3.97 8.32
C HIS A 32 1.57 5.24 7.50
N ALA A 33 0.82 5.12 6.41
CA ALA A 33 0.48 6.27 5.58
C ALA A 33 -0.60 7.10 6.25
N ASN A 34 -0.48 8.42 6.15
CA ASN A 34 -1.47 9.33 6.73
C ASN A 34 -2.56 9.67 5.71
N ILE A 35 -3.69 8.96 5.78
CA ILE A 35 -4.83 9.23 4.89
C ILE A 35 -5.44 10.62 5.08
N ARG A 36 -5.13 11.34 6.18
CA ARG A 36 -5.59 12.72 6.40
C ARG A 36 -4.84 13.74 5.53
N GLU A 37 -3.74 13.34 4.91
CA GLU A 37 -2.99 14.18 3.97
C GLU A 37 -3.55 14.12 2.55
N ILE A 38 -4.57 13.28 2.31
CA ILE A 38 -5.23 13.19 1.00
C ILE A 38 -6.07 14.46 0.80
N PRO A 39 -5.81 15.26 -0.26
CA PRO A 39 -6.61 16.44 -0.54
C PRO A 39 -8.06 16.06 -0.86
N GLU A 40 -8.99 16.93 -0.49
CA GLU A 40 -10.42 16.73 -0.74
C GLU A 40 -10.70 16.61 -2.25
N GLY A 41 -11.65 15.74 -2.62
CA GLY A 41 -12.02 15.48 -4.01
C GLY A 41 -11.04 14.60 -4.80
N LYS A 42 -9.95 14.11 -4.19
CA LYS A 42 -9.00 13.21 -4.85
C LYS A 42 -9.42 11.74 -4.72
N ASN A 43 -9.15 10.96 -5.76
CA ASN A 43 -9.17 9.51 -5.70
C ASN A 43 -7.91 9.01 -5.01
N TYR A 44 -8.01 7.93 -4.24
CA TYR A 44 -6.86 7.33 -3.59
C TYR A 44 -6.91 5.80 -3.59
N LEU A 45 -5.73 5.22 -3.45
CA LEU A 45 -5.51 3.81 -3.22
C LEU A 45 -4.44 3.65 -2.13
N LEU A 46 -4.83 3.06 -1.01
CA LEU A 46 -3.93 2.64 0.05
C LEU A 46 -3.78 1.12 0.00
N VAL A 47 -2.58 0.65 -0.29
CA VAL A 47 -2.19 -0.76 -0.16
C VAL A 47 -1.35 -0.91 1.10
N SER A 48 -1.82 -1.72 2.05
CA SER A 48 -1.06 -2.06 3.26
C SER A 48 -0.49 -3.46 3.11
N LEU A 49 0.83 -3.58 3.20
CA LEU A 49 1.56 -4.83 3.04
C LEU A 49 2.06 -5.31 4.41
N PHE A 50 1.65 -6.51 4.82
CA PHE A 50 2.05 -7.12 6.08
C PHE A 50 3.06 -8.24 5.82
N TYR A 51 4.18 -8.20 6.53
CA TYR A 51 5.28 -9.16 6.36
C TYR A 51 6.02 -9.38 7.68
N GLU A 52 6.86 -10.41 7.74
CA GLU A 52 7.77 -10.66 8.86
C GLU A 52 9.21 -10.71 8.38
N ILE A 53 10.12 -10.38 9.29
CA ILE A 53 11.56 -10.56 9.10
C ILE A 53 12.05 -11.49 10.20
N ASP A 54 12.68 -12.59 9.79
CA ASP A 54 13.28 -13.53 10.73
C ASP A 54 14.66 -13.09 11.21
N LYS A 55 15.28 -13.88 12.09
CA LYS A 55 16.60 -13.57 12.67
C LYS A 55 17.74 -13.53 11.64
N SER A 56 17.54 -14.13 10.46
CA SER A 56 18.51 -14.12 9.35
C SER A 56 18.30 -12.95 8.39
N GLY A 57 17.27 -12.12 8.61
CA GLY A 57 16.90 -11.02 7.72
C GLY A 57 16.02 -11.44 6.55
N ARG A 58 15.54 -12.70 6.50
CA ARG A 58 14.65 -13.16 5.44
C ARG A 58 13.26 -12.58 5.63
N ILE A 59 12.70 -12.06 4.54
CA ILE A 59 11.35 -11.50 4.47
C ILE A 59 10.36 -12.61 4.12
N SER A 60 9.26 -12.69 4.86
CA SER A 60 8.10 -13.54 4.54
C SER A 60 6.83 -12.69 4.49
N ASN A 61 6.15 -12.72 3.34
CA ASN A 61 4.88 -12.04 3.18
C ASN A 61 3.81 -12.75 4.03
N ARG A 62 2.88 -11.98 4.59
CA ARG A 62 1.80 -12.50 5.44
C ARG A 62 0.42 -12.26 4.85
N SER A 63 0.11 -11.02 4.55
CA SER A 63 -1.18 -10.60 4.02
C SER A 63 -1.10 -9.19 3.48
N PHE A 64 -2.15 -8.75 2.79
CA PHE A 64 -2.30 -7.37 2.36
C PHE A 64 -3.72 -6.87 2.64
N SER A 65 -3.89 -5.55 2.62
CA SER A 65 -5.20 -4.92 2.59
C SER A 65 -5.21 -3.77 1.58
N ILE A 66 -6.40 -3.48 1.05
CA ILE A 66 -6.64 -2.38 0.11
C ILE A 66 -7.76 -1.53 0.67
N ASN A 67 -7.51 -0.22 0.80
CA ASN A 67 -8.49 0.80 1.13
C ASN A 67 -8.50 1.87 0.04
N THR A 68 -9.68 2.24 -0.46
CA THR A 68 -9.83 3.16 -1.59
C THR A 68 -11.22 3.81 -1.57
N ASN A 69 -11.34 5.03 -2.10
CA ASN A 69 -12.63 5.66 -2.38
C ASN A 69 -13.12 5.43 -3.82
N LEU A 70 -12.39 4.66 -4.62
CA LEU A 70 -12.87 4.24 -5.93
C LEU A 70 -14.07 3.32 -5.76
N ALA A 71 -15.04 3.46 -6.67
CA ALA A 71 -16.04 2.43 -6.85
C ALA A 71 -15.35 1.09 -7.13
N LYS A 72 -15.86 -0.02 -6.56
CA LYS A 72 -15.40 -1.36 -6.92
C LYS A 72 -15.45 -1.49 -8.44
N GLY A 73 -14.35 -1.91 -9.05
CA GLY A 73 -14.21 -1.96 -10.50
C GLY A 73 -13.00 -2.78 -10.94
N PRO A 74 -12.82 -3.00 -12.25
CA PRO A 74 -11.86 -3.95 -12.80
C PRO A 74 -10.43 -3.77 -12.30
N LEU A 75 -9.99 -2.51 -12.13
CA LEU A 75 -8.67 -2.18 -11.63
C LEU A 75 -8.40 -2.74 -10.21
N ILE A 76 -9.38 -2.61 -9.30
CA ILE A 76 -9.22 -3.09 -7.92
C ILE A 76 -9.20 -4.61 -7.87
N ASP A 77 -10.00 -5.26 -8.73
CA ASP A 77 -10.03 -6.72 -8.83
C ASP A 77 -8.73 -7.27 -9.43
N GLU A 78 -8.18 -6.63 -10.46
CA GLU A 78 -6.88 -6.97 -11.03
C GLU A 78 -5.74 -6.76 -10.03
N LEU A 79 -5.75 -5.65 -9.29
CA LEU A 79 -4.76 -5.38 -8.25
C LEU A 79 -4.82 -6.42 -7.13
N ARG A 80 -6.03 -6.82 -6.70
CA ARG A 80 -6.21 -7.90 -5.73
C ARG A 80 -5.61 -9.20 -6.24
N LYS A 81 -5.96 -9.62 -7.46
CA LYS A 81 -5.41 -10.83 -8.09
C LYS A 81 -3.88 -10.78 -8.20
N LEU A 82 -3.32 -9.62 -8.53
CA LEU A 82 -1.88 -9.45 -8.59
C LEU A 82 -1.26 -9.64 -7.20
N LEU A 83 -1.79 -8.96 -6.17
CA LEU A 83 -1.28 -9.11 -4.81
C LEU A 83 -1.48 -10.53 -4.27
N ASP A 84 -2.59 -11.20 -4.56
CA ASP A 84 -2.81 -12.61 -4.16
C ASP A 84 -1.76 -13.57 -4.76
N ASN A 85 -1.20 -13.25 -5.94
CA ASN A 85 -0.19 -14.08 -6.60
C ASN A 85 1.25 -13.78 -6.16
N TYR A 86 1.53 -12.55 -5.72
CA TYR A 86 2.89 -12.07 -5.46
C TYR A 86 3.16 -11.69 -4.00
N TRP A 87 2.11 -11.52 -3.20
CA TRP A 87 2.20 -11.16 -1.78
C TRP A 87 1.77 -12.31 -0.89
#